data_AF-A0A9P0PZD8-F1
#
_entry.id   AF-A0A9P0PZD8-F1
#
_cell.length_a   1.000
_cell.length_b   1.000
_cell.length_c   1.000
_cell.angle_alpha   90.00
_cell.angle_beta   90.00
_cell.angle_gamma   90.00
#
_symmetry.space_group_name_H-M   'P 1'
#
loop_
_entity.id
_entity.type
_entity.pdbx_description
1 polymer ?
#
loop_
_entity_poly.entity_id
_entity_poly.type
_entity_poly.pdbx_seq_one_letter_code
_entity_poly.pdbx_strand_id
1 'polypeptide(L)'
;MDDWARIQRHFIDHVEPSPFDPVLLLLDNHSSLLDNEVIEIAKENNVVLLSFLSHCSHKLQPMDVGVYEPFKNYCASQQDIWLRSSPGRPIDETASSNIQNIPART
;
A
#
# COMPACT_ATOMS: atom_id res chain seq x y z
N MET A 1 -16.37 -7.10 -6.01
CA MET A 1 -16.99 -6.02 -5.23
C MET A 1 -16.19 -5.96 -3.96
N ASP A 2 -15.35 -4.93 -3.83
CA ASP A 2 -14.42 -4.80 -2.71
C ASP A 2 -15.22 -4.53 -1.43
N ASP A 3 -15.09 -5.41 -0.44
CA ASP A 3 -15.82 -5.33 0.83
C ASP A 3 -15.00 -4.54 1.85
N TRP A 4 -14.95 -3.22 1.66
CA TRP A 4 -14.25 -2.29 2.54
C TRP A 4 -14.82 -2.27 3.96
N ALA A 5 -16.12 -2.53 4.12
CA ALA A 5 -16.75 -2.66 5.43
C ALA A 5 -16.15 -3.82 6.23
N ARG A 6 -15.90 -4.97 5.59
CA ARG A 6 -15.20 -6.10 6.23
C ARG A 6 -13.77 -5.75 6.64
N ILE A 7 -13.03 -5.05 5.78
CA ILE A 7 -11.67 -4.61 6.10
C ILE A 7 -11.66 -3.63 7.28
N GLN A 8 -12.60 -2.68 7.29
CA GLN A 8 -12.74 -1.70 8.36
C GLN A 8 -13.05 -2.38 9.71
N ARG A 9 -13.97 -3.35 9.73
CA ARG A 9 -14.27 -4.14 10.94
C ARG A 9 -13.04 -4.89 11.43
N HIS A 10 -12.35 -5.58 10.52
CA HIS A 10 -11.11 -6.29 10.87
C HIS A 10 -10.04 -5.35 11.44
N PHE A 11 -9.88 -4.15 10.88
CA PHE A 11 -8.95 -3.14 11.40
C PHE A 11 -9.33 -2.72 12.82
N ILE A 12 -10.61 -2.41 13.07
CA ILE A 12 -11.12 -2.01 14.38
C ILE A 12 -10.88 -3.12 15.42
N ASP A 13 -11.14 -4.39 15.06
CA ASP A 13 -10.94 -5.54 15.95
C ASP A 13 -9.47 -5.70 16.39
N HIS A 14 -8.50 -5.22 15.59
CA HIS A 14 -7.07 -5.38 15.89
C HIS A 14 -6.46 -4.14 16.54
N VAL A 15 -6.98 -2.95 16.24
CA VAL A 15 -6.45 -1.68 16.77
C VAL A 15 -7.17 -1.25 18.04
N GLU A 16 -8.41 -1.70 18.24
CA GLU A 16 -9.26 -1.42 19.41
C GLU A 16 -9.33 0.08 19.78
N PRO A 17 -9.75 0.97 18.85
CA PRO A 17 -9.81 2.40 19.12
C PRO A 17 -10.83 2.71 20.22
N SER A 18 -10.57 3.76 21.01
CA SER A 18 -11.45 4.17 22.10
C SER A 18 -11.70 5.68 22.12
N PRO A 19 -12.72 6.17 22.85
CA PRO A 19 -12.95 7.61 22.98
C PRO A 19 -11.77 8.38 23.62
N PHE A 20 -10.94 7.68 24.41
CA PHE A 20 -9.75 8.26 25.04
C PHE A 20 -8.48 8.08 24.20
N ASP A 21 -8.52 7.20 23.20
CA ASP A 21 -7.42 6.92 22.28
C ASP A 21 -7.98 6.71 20.85
N PRO A 22 -8.39 7.79 20.18
CA PRO A 22 -8.94 7.72 18.84
C PRO A 22 -7.85 7.49 17.80
N VAL A 23 -8.21 6.81 16.71
CA VAL A 23 -7.27 6.45 15.65
C VAL A 23 -7.50 7.31 14.41
N LEU A 24 -6.43 7.90 13.87
CA LEU A 24 -6.45 8.59 12.58
C LEU A 24 -6.07 7.61 11.47
N LEU A 25 -7.03 7.32 10.58
CA LEU A 25 -6.82 6.47 9.41
C LEU A 25 -6.63 7.34 8.16
N LEU A 26 -5.45 7.22 7.54
CA LEU A 26 -5.08 7.92 6.32
C LEU A 26 -5.48 7.08 5.11
N LEU A 27 -6.30 7.66 4.23
CA LEU A 27 -6.87 6.98 3.06
C LEU A 27 -6.40 7.65 1.76
N ASP A 28 -6.26 6.85 0.70
CA ASP A 28 -6.17 7.41 -0.64
C ASP A 28 -7.55 7.89 -1.11
N ASN A 29 -7.60 8.78 -2.12
CA ASN A 29 -8.86 9.34 -2.61
C ASN A 29 -9.67 8.34 -3.46
N HIS A 30 -9.62 7.06 -3.15
CA HIS A 30 -10.35 6.06 -3.91
C HIS A 30 -11.84 6.10 -3.56
N SER A 31 -12.70 6.19 -4.57
CA SER A 31 -14.13 6.45 -4.39
C SER A 31 -14.87 5.38 -3.59
N SER A 32 -14.37 4.14 -3.54
CA SER A 32 -14.97 3.07 -2.72
C SER A 32 -14.66 3.15 -1.22
N LEU A 33 -13.78 4.06 -0.80
CA LEU A 33 -13.56 4.40 0.63
C LEU A 33 -14.50 5.50 1.14
N LEU A 34 -15.30 6.09 0.24
CA LEU A 34 -16.34 7.08 0.56
C LEU A 34 -17.73 6.44 0.63
N ASP A 35 -17.81 5.11 0.78
CA ASP A 35 -19.07 4.42 1.04
C ASP A 35 -19.62 4.85 2.42
N ASN A 36 -20.92 5.12 2.48
CA ASN A 36 -21.59 5.53 3.70
C ASN A 36 -21.43 4.47 4.81
N GLU A 37 -21.47 3.18 4.48
CA GLU A 37 -21.33 2.11 5.48
C GLU A 37 -19.95 2.18 6.17
N VAL A 38 -18.88 2.42 5.42
CA VAL A 38 -17.51 2.51 5.95
C VAL A 38 -17.35 3.75 6.84
N ILE A 39 -17.93 4.88 6.42
CA ILE A 39 -17.89 6.14 7.17
C ILE A 39 -18.64 6.00 8.51
N GLU A 40 -19.80 5.35 8.51
CA GLU A 40 -20.58 5.10 9.72
C GLU A 40 -19.82 4.19 10.69
N ILE A 41 -19.29 3.06 10.22
CA ILE A 41 -18.48 2.13 11.04
C ILE A 41 -17.29 2.86 11.66
N ALA A 42 -16.57 3.67 10.89
CA ALA A 42 -15.42 4.41 11.39
C ALA A 42 -15.81 5.41 12.50
N LYS A 43 -16.88 6.17 12.27
CA LYS A 43 -17.37 7.18 13.21
C LYS A 43 -17.86 6.57 14.52
N GLU A 44 -18.57 5.45 14.47
CA GLU A 44 -19.08 4.74 15.65
C GLU A 44 -17.95 4.14 16.51
N ASN A 45 -16.80 3.83 15.89
CA ASN A 45 -15.67 3.18 16.54
C ASN A 45 -14.48 4.11 16.78
N ASN A 46 -14.69 5.43 16.89
CA ASN A 46 -13.65 6.42 17.20
C ASN A 46 -12.47 6.44 16.20
N VAL A 47 -12.73 6.10 14.93
CA VAL A 47 -11.77 6.21 13.84
C VAL A 47 -12.05 7.47 13.03
N VAL A 48 -11.07 8.37 12.99
CA VAL A 48 -11.10 9.58 12.16
C VAL A 48 -10.54 9.25 10.79
N LEU A 49 -11.34 9.41 9.74
CA LEU A 49 -10.91 9.20 8.35
C LEU A 49 -10.35 10.50 7.77
N LEU A 50 -9.15 10.44 7.21
CA LEU A 50 -8.53 11.54 6.46
C LEU A 50 -8.14 11.07 5.06
N SER A 51 -8.85 11.55 4.05
CA SER A 51 -8.54 11.30 2.64
C SER A 51 -7.63 12.39 2.06
N PHE A 52 -6.62 12.00 1.28
CA PHE A 52 -5.76 12.94 0.57
C PHE A 52 -6.43 13.49 -0.69
N LEU A 53 -6.06 14.70 -1.14
CA LEU A 53 -6.54 15.24 -2.41
C LEU A 53 -5.98 14.43 -3.60
N SER A 54 -6.79 14.27 -4.66
CA SER A 54 -6.59 13.34 -5.80
C SER A 54 -5.27 13.45 -6.60
N HIS A 55 -4.40 14.40 -6.28
CA HIS A 55 -3.11 14.57 -6.96
C HIS A 55 -1.93 14.86 -6.01
N CYS A 56 -2.08 14.58 -4.71
CA CYS A 56 -1.01 14.78 -3.72
C CYS A 56 -0.34 13.47 -3.22
N SER A 57 -0.84 12.30 -3.66
CA SER A 57 -0.37 10.97 -3.26
C SER A 57 1.13 10.76 -3.41
N HIS A 58 1.65 11.04 -4.61
CA HIS A 58 3.05 10.82 -5.00
C HIS A 58 4.10 11.57 -4.16
N LYS A 59 3.70 12.51 -3.29
CA LYS A 59 4.61 13.24 -2.39
C LYS A 59 4.22 13.14 -0.92
N LEU A 60 2.93 12.99 -0.62
CA LEU A 60 2.42 13.04 0.74
C LEU A 60 2.03 11.68 1.31
N GLN A 61 1.82 10.65 0.49
CA GLN A 61 1.47 9.34 1.02
C GLN A 61 2.72 8.65 1.59
N PRO A 62 2.78 8.42 2.90
CA PRO A 62 3.96 7.81 3.53
C PRO A 62 4.26 6.42 2.98
N MET A 63 3.22 5.70 2.55
CA MET A 63 3.35 4.40 1.91
C MET A 63 3.97 4.50 0.51
N ASP A 64 3.55 5.49 -0.30
CA ASP A 64 4.10 5.67 -1.65
C ASP A 64 5.58 6.04 -1.61
N VAL A 65 5.94 7.01 -0.76
CA VAL A 65 7.32 7.53 -0.67
C VAL A 65 8.22 6.63 0.18
N GLY A 66 7.72 6.14 1.31
CA GLY A 66 8.52 5.40 2.29
C GLY A 66 8.67 3.91 2.00
N VAL A 67 7.71 3.30 1.29
CA VAL A 67 7.69 1.84 1.07
C VAL A 67 7.72 1.52 -0.42
N TYR A 68 6.75 2.01 -1.19
CA TYR A 68 6.60 1.60 -2.59
C TYR A 68 7.68 2.16 -3.51
N GLU A 69 8.13 3.39 -3.31
CA GLU A 69 9.21 3.96 -4.10
C GLU A 69 10.54 3.20 -3.90
N PRO A 70 11.04 2.97 -2.66
CA PRO A 70 12.20 2.13 -2.42
C PRO A 70 12.03 0.71 -2.99
N PHE A 71 10.84 0.10 -2.82
CA PHE A 71 10.56 -1.23 -3.33
C PHE A 71 10.61 -1.30 -4.86
N LYS A 72 10.00 -0.33 -5.56
CA LYS A 72 10.04 -0.22 -7.02
C LYS A 72 11.47 -0.03 -7.52
N ASN A 73 12.24 0.84 -6.87
CA ASN A 73 13.64 1.07 -7.21
C ASN A 73 14.48 -0.19 -7.03
N TYR A 74 14.27 -0.93 -5.94
CA TYR A 74 14.93 -2.22 -5.73
C TYR A 74 14.58 -3.21 -6.84
N CYS A 75 13.29 -3.40 -7.14
CA CYS A 75 12.85 -4.29 -8.22
C CYS A 75 13.48 -3.91 -9.57
N ALA A 76 13.46 -2.62 -9.92
CA ALA A 76 14.07 -2.12 -11.15
C ALA A 76 15.58 -2.40 -11.21
N SER A 77 16.28 -2.25 -10.08
CA SER A 77 17.72 -2.56 -10.01
C SER A 77 18.00 -4.05 -10.25
N GLN A 78 17.20 -4.94 -9.69
CA GLN A 78 17.38 -6.38 -9.87
C GLN A 78 17.03 -6.82 -11.30
N GLN A 79 16.01 -6.19 -11.90
CA GLN A 79 15.67 -6.39 -13.30
C GLN A 79 16.82 -5.93 -14.23
N ASP A 80 17.44 -4.77 -13.97
CA ASP A 80 18.60 -4.29 -14.76
C ASP A 80 19.81 -5.24 -14.64
N ILE A 81 20.11 -5.74 -13.43
CA ILE A 81 21.17 -6.73 -13.21
C ILE A 81 20.89 -8.02 -14.01
N TRP A 82 19.65 -8.51 -13.95
CA TRP A 82 19.26 -9.71 -14.68
C TRP A 82 19.35 -9.54 -16.19
N LEU A 83 18.83 -8.43 -16.73
CA LEU A 83 18.89 -8.14 -18.18
C LEU A 83 20.33 -8.04 -18.69
N ARG A 84 21.25 -7.46 -17.91
CA ARG A 84 22.68 -7.36 -18.26
C ARG A 84 23.39 -8.71 -18.20
N SER A 85 23.03 -9.54 -17.23
CA SER A 85 23.64 -10.86 -17.03
C SER A 85 23.04 -11.96 -17.92
N SER A 86 21.86 -11.72 -18.51
CA SER A 86 21.13 -12.68 -19.36
C SER A 86 20.74 -12.07 -20.73
N PRO A 87 21.71 -11.81 -21.64
CA PRO A 87 21.41 -11.20 -22.93
C PRO A 87 20.42 -12.03 -23.76
N GLY A 88 19.43 -11.38 -24.37
CA GLY A 88 18.48 -12.00 -25.29
C GLY A 88 17.34 -12.79 -24.63
N ARG A 89 17.27 -12.82 -23.29
CA ARG A 89 16.11 -13.40 -22.58
C ARG A 89 15.19 -12.27 -22.07
N PRO A 90 13.89 -12.30 -22.37
CA PRO A 90 12.92 -11.39 -21.77
C PRO A 90 12.60 -11.79 -20.32
N ILE A 91 12.17 -10.82 -19.51
CA ILE A 91 11.71 -11.10 -18.14
C ILE A 91 10.34 -11.78 -18.22
N ASP A 92 10.30 -13.06 -17.90
CA ASP A 92 9.09 -13.88 -17.76
C ASP A 92 8.89 -14.32 -16.29
N GLU A 93 7.89 -15.17 -16.01
CA GLU A 93 7.61 -15.68 -14.66
C GLU A 93 8.81 -16.46 -14.07
N THR A 94 9.57 -17.14 -14.92
CA THR A 94 10.77 -17.89 -14.52
C THR A 94 11.94 -16.96 -14.22
N ALA A 95 12.08 -15.87 -14.96
CA ALA A 95 13.06 -14.82 -14.68
C ALA A 95 12.73 -14.10 -13.36
N SER A 96 11.46 -13.85 -13.08
CA SER A 96 11.00 -13.12 -11.89
C SER A 96 11.36 -13.83 -10.58
N SER A 97 11.27 -15.16 -10.53
CA SER A 97 11.72 -15.95 -9.35
C SER A 97 13.25 -15.90 -9.16
N ASN A 98 14.01 -15.81 -10.24
CA ASN A 98 15.47 -15.70 -10.18
C ASN A 98 15.93 -14.29 -9.78
N ILE A 99 15.24 -13.24 -10.23
CA ILE A 99 15.50 -11.83 -9.89
C ILE A 99 15.36 -11.58 -8.38
N GLN A 100 14.40 -12.22 -7.72
CA GLN A 100 14.20 -12.11 -6.27
C GLN A 100 15.36 -12.68 -5.44
N ASN A 101 16.17 -13.59 -6.02
CA ASN A 101 17.30 -14.23 -5.36
C ASN A 101 18.64 -13.54 -5.60
N ILE A 102 18.67 -12.43 -6.35
CA ILE A 102 19.89 -11.66 -6.58
C ILE A 102 20.19 -10.83 -5.31
N PRO A 103 21.36 -10.98 -4.68
CA PRO A 103 21.69 -10.28 -3.44
C PRO A 103 21.71 -8.76 -3.65
N ALA A 104 21.18 -8.03 -2.67
CA ALA A 104 21.22 -6.56 -2.65
C ALA A 104 22.68 -6.08 -2.67
N ARG A 105 23.01 -5.14 -3.59
CA ARG A 105 24.32 -4.47 -3.56
C ARG A 105 24.43 -3.63 -2.30
N THR A 106 25.48 -3.88 -1.52
CA THR A 106 25.86 -3.12 -0.32
C THR A 106 26.41 -1.75 -0.66
#